data_AF-A0A537FS77-F1
#
_entry.id   AF-A0A537FS77-F1
#
_cell.length_a   1.000
_cell.length_b   1.000
_cell.length_c   1.000
_cell.angle_alpha   90.00
_cell.angle_beta   90.00
_cell.angle_gamma   90.00
#
_symmetry.space_group_name_H-M   'P 1'
#
loop_
_entity.id
_entity.type
_entity.pdbx_description
1 polymer ?
#
loop_
_entity_poly.entity_id
_entity_poly.type
_entity_poly.pdbx_seq_one_letter_code
_entity_poly.pdbx_strand_id
1 'polypeptide(L)' 'MTKIAERLGVEYLAGPIITTEHKSYSIVKAKNVEAVRNFLIESGLIQWNSVDVVHGVPMDQALEEINKLKPIY' A
#
# COMPACT_ATOMS: atom_id res chain seq x y z
N MET A 1 9.56 -2.58 13.19
CA MET A 1 8.48 -2.31 12.23
C MET A 1 7.19 -1.87 12.93
N THR A 2 6.61 -2.66 13.85
CA THR A 2 5.32 -2.36 14.51
C THR A 2 5.28 -1.02 15.27
N LYS A 3 6.29 -0.70 16.09
CA LYS A 3 6.34 0.60 16.81
C LYS A 3 6.37 1.84 15.89
N ILE A 4 7.04 1.73 14.74
CA ILE A 4 7.12 2.82 13.75
C ILE A 4 5.78 2.95 13.02
N ALA A 5 5.18 1.82 12.66
CA ALA A 5 3.87 1.76 12.03
C ALA A 5 2.77 2.38 12.94
N GLU A 6 2.71 1.96 14.20
CA GLU A 6 1.77 2.50 15.21
C GLU A 6 1.92 4.01 15.40
N ARG A 7 3.15 4.50 15.58
CA ARG A 7 3.42 5.94 15.74
C ARG A 7 2.97 6.76 14.52
N LEU A 8 3.08 6.20 13.33
CA LEU A 8 2.69 6.87 12.07
C LEU A 8 1.24 6.58 11.67
N GLY A 9 0.48 5.84 12.48
CA GLY A 9 -0.92 5.49 12.19
C GLY A 9 -1.08 4.56 10.99
N VAL A 10 -0.10 3.68 10.75
CA VAL A 10 -0.15 2.63 9.73
C VAL A 10 -0.53 1.32 10.40
N GLU A 11 -1.69 0.77 10.02
CA GLU A 11 -2.22 -0.50 10.49
C GLU A 11 -2.05 -1.56 9.40
N TYR A 12 -1.53 -2.73 9.76
CA TYR A 12 -1.42 -3.85 8.83
C TYR A 12 -2.77 -4.58 8.73
N LEU A 13 -3.36 -4.59 7.54
CA LEU A 13 -4.58 -5.35 7.25
C LEU A 13 -4.26 -6.78 6.81
N ALA A 14 -3.18 -6.95 6.04
CA ALA A 14 -2.71 -8.27 5.59
C ALA A 14 -1.21 -8.28 5.28
N GLY A 15 -0.59 -9.45 5.42
CA GLY A 15 0.82 -9.69 5.11
C GLY A 15 1.77 -9.51 6.30
N PRO A 16 3.10 -9.54 6.05
CA PRO A 16 3.74 -9.61 4.73
C PRO A 16 3.54 -10.98 4.05
N ILE A 17 3.09 -10.96 2.80
CA ILE A 17 3.00 -12.13 1.92
C ILE A 17 4.28 -12.19 1.10
N ILE A 18 5.10 -13.20 1.34
CA ILE A 18 6.36 -13.42 0.60
C ILE A 18 6.07 -14.27 -0.63
N THR A 19 6.54 -13.81 -1.78
CA THR A 19 6.39 -14.51 -3.07
C THR A 19 7.71 -15.13 -3.52
N THR A 20 7.64 -16.02 -4.51
CA THR A 20 8.82 -16.63 -5.15
C THR A 20 9.63 -15.63 -6.00
N GLU A 21 9.07 -14.46 -6.32
CA GLU A 21 9.73 -13.43 -7.13
C GLU A 21 10.59 -12.46 -6.32
N HIS A 22 10.99 -12.84 -5.10
CA HIS A 22 11.69 -11.95 -4.16
C HIS A 22 10.94 -10.63 -3.88
N LYS A 23 9.60 -10.68 -3.93
CA LYS A 23 8.72 -9.56 -3.56
C LYS A 23 7.91 -9.91 -2.33
N SER A 24 7.77 -8.94 -1.44
CA SER A 24 6.83 -9.00 -0.32
C SER A 24 5.68 -8.02 -0.54
N TYR A 25 4.44 -8.49 -0.42
CA TYR A 25 3.25 -7.65 -0.48
C TYR A 25 2.67 -7.48 0.92
N SER A 26 2.29 -6.26 1.28
CA SER A 26 1.57 -5.97 2.52
C SER A 26 0.43 -5.01 2.21
N ILE A 27 -0.74 -5.31 2.76
CA ILE A 27 -1.89 -4.42 2.67
C ILE A 27 -1.95 -3.66 3.99
N VAL A 28 -1.86 -2.34 3.91
CA VAL A 28 -1.88 -1.46 5.06
C VAL A 28 -3.02 -0.46 4.96
N LYS A 29 -3.60 -0.11 6.10
CA LYS A 29 -4.53 1.00 6.26
C LYS A 29 -3.78 2.18 6.85
N ALA A 30 -3.93 3.34 6.25
CA ALA A 30 -3.38 4.58 6.75
C ALA A 30 -4.32 5.73 6.41
N LYS A 31 -4.22 6.83 7.16
CA LYS A 31 -5.04 8.03 6.92
C LYS A 31 -4.71 8.70 5.57
N ASN A 32 -3.45 8.65 5.15
CA ASN A 32 -2.96 9.26 3.92
C ASN A 32 -1.73 8.53 3.39
N VAL A 33 -1.38 8.79 2.12
CA VAL A 33 -0.23 8.19 1.46
C VAL A 33 1.08 8.65 2.09
N GLU A 34 1.13 9.89 2.62
CA GLU A 34 2.33 10.40 3.28
C GLU A 34 2.73 9.58 4.51
N ALA A 35 1.76 9.10 5.30
CA ALA A 35 2.03 8.22 6.45
C ALA A 35 2.70 6.91 6.02
N VAL A 36 2.23 6.30 4.92
CA VAL A 36 2.83 5.08 4.35
C VAL A 36 4.23 5.36 3.83
N ARG A 37 4.43 6.47 3.12
CA ARG A 37 5.76 6.89 2.64
C ARG A 37 6.74 7.11 3.80
N ASN A 38 6.33 7.82 4.85
CA ASN A 38 7.18 8.08 6.02
C ASN A 38 7.50 6.77 6.75
N PHE A 39 6.54 5.85 6.84
CA PHE A 39 6.79 4.52 7.41
C PHE A 39 7.88 3.77 6.63
N LEU A 40 7.83 3.79 5.30
CA LEU A 40 8.83 3.14 4.44
C LEU A 40 10.23 3.75 4.57
N ILE A 41 10.31 5.07 4.75
CA ILE A 41 11.57 5.79 4.96
C ILE A 41 12.14 5.49 6.35
N GLU A 42 11.35 5.71 7.40
CA GLU A 42 11.80 5.57 8.79
C GLU A 42 12.08 4.11 9.19
N SER A 43 11.42 3.15 8.56
CA SER A 43 11.72 1.73 8.76
C SER A 43 12.98 1.24 8.05
N GLY A 44 13.56 2.05 7.15
CA GLY A 44 14.72 1.68 6.34
C GLY A 44 14.43 0.69 5.21
N LEU A 45 13.16 0.30 4.99
CA LEU A 45 12.77 -0.67 3.97
C LEU A 45 13.19 -0.25 2.55
N ILE A 46 13.21 1.05 2.29
CA ILE A 46 13.58 1.63 1.00
C ILE A 46 15.09 1.60 0.71
N GLN A 47 15.95 1.40 1.72
CA GLN A 47 17.41 1.45 1.51
C GLN A 47 17.95 0.22 0.78
N TRP A 48 17.27 -0.92 0.90
CA TRP A 48 17.71 -2.21 0.35
C TRP A 48 16.74 -2.80 -0.67
N ASN A 49 15.60 -2.14 -0.93
CA ASN A 49 14.54 -2.66 -1.78
C ASN A 49 13.96 -1.57 -2.69
N SER A 50 13.45 -1.98 -3.85
CA SER A 50 12.47 -1.19 -4.58
C SER A 50 11.09 -1.36 -3.93
N VAL A 51 10.43 -0.26 -3.63
CA VAL A 51 9.11 -0.26 -3.01
C VAL A 51 8.12 0.43 -3.94
N ASP A 52 6.99 -0.23 -4.16
CA ASP A 52 5.84 0.34 -4.88
C ASP A 52 4.66 0.50 -3.91
N VAL A 53 3.94 1.61 -4.03
CA VAL A 53 2.81 1.95 -3.16
C VAL A 53 1.60 2.22 -4.04
N VAL A 54 0.66 1.28 -4.02
CA VAL A 54 -0.57 1.37 -4.79
C VAL A 54 -1.73 1.71 -3.85
N HIS A 55 -2.54 2.70 -4.24
CA HIS A 55 -3.77 3.01 -3.50
C HIS A 55 -4.81 1.92 -3.74
N GLY A 56 -5.21 1.24 -2.68
CA GLY A 56 -6.30 0.26 -2.73
C GLY A 56 -7.65 0.96 -2.71
N VAL A 57 -8.50 0.67 -3.69
CA VAL A 57 -9.90 1.09 -3.73
C VAL A 57 -10.81 -0.12 -3.48
N PRO A 58 -11.97 0.05 -2.83
CA PRO A 58 -12.97 -1.01 -2.74
C PRO A 58 -13.41 -1.47 -4.13
N MET A 59 -13.65 -2.78 -4.27
CA MET A 59 -14.01 -3.39 -5.55
C MET A 59 -15.27 -2.76 -6.16
N ASP A 60 -16.30 -2.52 -5.34
CA ASP A 60 -17.56 -1.93 -5.80
C ASP A 60 -17.37 -0.53 -6.37
N GLN A 61 -16.54 0.30 -5.72
CA GLN A 61 -16.19 1.63 -6.21
C GLN A 61 -15.40 1.56 -7.52
N ALA A 62 -14.41 0.66 -7.59
CA ALA A 62 -13.62 0.47 -8.80
C ALA A 62 -14.49 0.06 -9.99
N LEU A 63 -15.45 -0.85 -9.77
CA LEU A 63 -16.40 -1.27 -10.79
C LEU A 63 -17.32 -0.12 -11.23
N GLU A 64 -17.80 0.70 -10.31
CA GLU A 64 -18.61 1.87 -10.64
C GLU A 64 -17.82 2.88 -11.49
N GLU A 65 -16.57 3.16 -11.14
CA GLU A 65 -15.68 4.03 -11.90
C GLU A 65 -15.43 3.46 -13.30
N ILE A 66 -15.12 2.16 -13.42
CA ILE A 66 -14.93 1.46 -14.70
C ILE A 66 -16.18 1.58 -15.58
N ASN A 67 -17.37 1.38 -15.03
CA ASN A 67 -18.62 1.49 -15.78
C ASN A 67 -18.95 2.92 -16.24
N LYS A 68 -18.42 3.95 -15.55
CA LYS A 68 -18.56 5.36 -15.94
C LYS A 68 -17.55 5.79 -16.99
N LEU A 69 -16.48 5.03 -17.21
CA LEU A 69 -15.50 5.33 -18.24
C LEU A 69 -16.18 5.25 -19.61
N LYS A 70 -16.16 6.37 -20.34
CA LYS A 70 -16.54 6.34 -21.75
C LYS A 70 -15.42 5.67 -22.55
N PRO A 71 -15.76 4.85 -23.55
CA PRO A 71 -14.78 4.38 -24.51
C PRO A 71 -14.00 5.57 -25.07
N ILE A 72 -12.70 5.38 -25.31
CA ILE A 72 -11.82 6.40 -25.86
C ILE A 72 -12.06 6.58 -27.38
N TYR A 73 -13.08 5.93 -27.94
CA TYR A 73 -13.47 5.96 -29.35
C TYR A 73 -14.97 6.27 -29.51
#